data_AF-A0A2V7RMD6-F1
#
_entry.id   AF-A0A2V7RMD6-F1
#
_cell.length_a   1.000
_cell.length_b   1.000
_cell.length_c   1.000
_cell.angle_alpha   90.00
_cell.angle_beta   90.00
_cell.angle_gamma   90.00
#
_symmetry.space_group_name_H-M   'P 1'
#
loop_
_entity.id
_entity.type
_entity.pdbx_description
1 polymer ?
#
loop_
_entity_poly.entity_id
_entity_poly.type
_entity_poly.pdbx_seq_one_letter_code
_entity_poly.pdbx_strand_id
1 'polypeptide(L)'
;MRDRLIAVAVMLAGSVLAPACANAPRAYRAHAADPELLHQAVHQLTEVMVYDIFSPPQASRAYAYTSVAAYEALRPDYPEYRTLAGQLNGLTPVPAPAADSEYYLPLASVHAFMTVGRALTFSRARMDSARTAMEDGMRRLGIPARVFRRSIAYGDRVAQHILAWAAQDHYLQTRGYPKYSVTAEPGRWIPTPPAYMDAIEPHWGELRPFVM
;
A
#
# COMPACT_ATOMS: atom_id res chain seq x y z
N MET A 1 1.35 -16.69 -85.41
CA MET A 1 1.96 -15.82 -84.39
C MET A 1 0.84 -14.91 -83.90
N ARG A 2 0.01 -15.38 -82.95
CA ARG A 2 0.23 -15.46 -81.50
C ARG A 2 0.19 -14.05 -80.88
N ASP A 3 -0.71 -13.91 -79.89
CA ASP A 3 -0.81 -12.84 -78.88
C ASP A 3 -1.64 -11.59 -79.23
N ARG A 4 -2.45 -10.97 -78.36
CA ARG A 4 -3.19 -11.30 -77.12
C ARG A 4 -3.80 -9.94 -76.70
N LEU A 5 -5.12 -9.80 -76.62
CA LEU A 5 -5.75 -8.64 -75.96
C LEU A 5 -6.65 -9.16 -74.84
N ILE A 6 -6.12 -9.16 -73.62
CA ILE A 6 -6.90 -9.32 -72.39
C ILE A 6 -6.63 -8.07 -71.57
N ALA A 7 -7.65 -7.22 -71.45
CA ALA A 7 -7.66 -6.10 -70.53
C ALA A 7 -7.76 -6.66 -69.10
N VAL A 8 -6.70 -6.49 -68.30
CA VAL A 8 -6.70 -6.80 -66.88
C VAL A 8 -7.13 -5.55 -66.13
N ALA A 9 -8.33 -5.60 -65.55
CA ALA A 9 -8.81 -4.62 -64.58
C ALA A 9 -8.04 -4.80 -63.28
N VAL A 10 -7.21 -3.81 -62.92
CA VAL A 10 -6.53 -3.77 -61.63
C VAL A 10 -7.47 -3.13 -60.61
N MET A 11 -8.09 -3.96 -59.76
CA MET A 11 -8.74 -3.49 -58.53
C MET A 11 -7.67 -3.16 -57.50
N LEU A 12 -7.52 -1.87 -57.16
CA LEU A 12 -6.79 -1.45 -55.96
C LEU A 12 -7.61 -1.85 -54.72
N ALA A 13 -7.20 -2.91 -54.04
CA ALA A 13 -7.63 -3.20 -52.68
C ALA A 13 -6.84 -2.31 -51.72
N GLY A 14 -7.41 -1.15 -51.37
CA GLY A 14 -6.91 -0.30 -50.29
C GLY A 14 -7.13 -0.99 -48.94
N SER A 15 -6.07 -1.53 -48.36
CA SER A 15 -6.08 -2.08 -47.00
C SER A 15 -6.17 -0.93 -45.99
N VAL A 16 -7.38 -0.70 -45.47
CA VAL A 16 -7.62 0.16 -44.32
C VAL A 16 -7.03 -0.53 -43.08
N LEU A 17 -5.83 -0.11 -42.70
CA LEU A 17 -5.26 -0.42 -41.38
C LEU A 17 -6.01 0.40 -40.33
N ALA A 18 -7.09 -0.16 -39.78
CA ALA A 18 -7.72 0.40 -38.59
C ALA A 18 -6.77 0.30 -37.38
N PRO A 19 -6.66 1.34 -36.54
CA PRO A 19 -5.81 1.30 -35.36
C PRO A 19 -6.44 0.37 -34.30
N ALA A 20 -6.03 -0.89 -34.29
CA ALA A 20 -6.50 -1.92 -33.36
C ALA A 20 -6.06 -1.72 -31.89
N CYS A 21 -5.47 -0.58 -31.53
CA CYS A 21 -4.86 -0.37 -30.21
C CYS A 21 -5.70 0.45 -29.22
N ALA A 22 -6.92 0.87 -29.56
CA ALA A 22 -7.72 1.72 -28.66
C ALA A 22 -8.66 0.95 -27.71
N ASN A 23 -9.03 -0.31 -28.02
CA ASN A 23 -10.11 -1.02 -27.34
C ASN A 23 -9.72 -2.44 -26.88
N ALA A 24 -8.55 -2.62 -26.27
CA ALA A 24 -8.38 -3.80 -25.41
C ALA A 24 -9.39 -3.65 -24.25
N PRO A 25 -10.30 -4.63 -24.03
CA PRO A 25 -11.24 -4.56 -22.92
C PRO A 25 -10.46 -4.32 -21.63
N ARG A 26 -10.89 -3.35 -20.81
CA ARG A 26 -10.31 -3.07 -19.48
C ARG A 26 -10.68 -4.18 -18.47
N ALA A 27 -10.46 -5.44 -18.84
CA ALA A 27 -10.82 -6.62 -18.05
C ALA A 27 -10.19 -6.60 -16.66
N TYR A 28 -8.98 -6.02 -16.53
CA TYR A 28 -8.31 -5.82 -15.25
C TYR A 28 -9.13 -4.99 -14.25
N ARG A 29 -10.06 -4.13 -14.72
CA ARG A 29 -10.95 -3.35 -13.83
C ARG A 29 -12.05 -4.19 -13.20
N ALA A 30 -12.37 -5.38 -13.71
CA ALA A 30 -13.33 -6.28 -13.07
C ALA A 30 -12.86 -6.71 -11.67
N HIS A 31 -11.54 -6.69 -11.43
CA HIS A 31 -10.93 -7.01 -10.13
C HIS A 31 -10.71 -5.78 -9.24
N ALA A 32 -11.18 -4.59 -9.64
CA ALA A 32 -10.87 -3.37 -8.91
C ALA A 32 -11.52 -3.31 -7.51
N ALA A 33 -12.65 -4.00 -7.35
CA ALA A 33 -13.38 -4.10 -6.09
C ALA A 33 -13.06 -5.39 -5.30
N ASP A 34 -12.02 -6.14 -5.69
CA ASP A 34 -11.64 -7.38 -5.00
C ASP A 34 -10.94 -7.06 -3.66
N PRO A 35 -11.58 -7.30 -2.50
CA PRO A 35 -11.00 -7.00 -1.20
C PRO A 35 -9.81 -7.92 -0.87
N GLU A 36 -9.69 -9.05 -1.56
CA GLU A 36 -8.68 -10.07 -1.28
C GLU A 36 -7.26 -9.53 -1.48
N LEU A 37 -7.08 -8.57 -2.39
CA LEU A 37 -5.80 -7.91 -2.60
C LEU A 37 -5.29 -7.21 -1.33
N LEU A 38 -6.16 -6.55 -0.58
CA LEU A 38 -5.80 -5.88 0.67
C LEU A 38 -5.71 -6.87 1.83
N HIS A 39 -6.60 -7.87 1.90
CA HIS A 39 -6.51 -8.93 2.91
C HIS A 39 -5.17 -9.67 2.85
N GLN A 40 -4.70 -10.00 1.64
CA GLN A 40 -3.39 -10.61 1.46
C GLN A 40 -2.26 -9.68 1.93
N ALA A 41 -2.33 -8.38 1.65
CA ALA A 41 -1.35 -7.41 2.15
C ALA A 41 -1.29 -7.40 3.68
N VAL A 42 -2.46 -7.36 4.32
CA VAL A 42 -2.60 -7.40 5.79
C VAL A 42 -2.03 -8.70 6.34
N HIS A 43 -2.37 -9.84 5.74
CA HIS A 43 -1.84 -11.14 6.18
C HIS A 43 -0.31 -11.20 6.07
N GLN A 44 0.28 -10.71 4.97
CA GLN A 44 1.74 -10.67 4.82
C GLN A 44 2.40 -9.77 5.88
N LEU A 45 1.79 -8.63 6.22
CA LEU A 45 2.27 -7.78 7.31
C LEU A 45 2.20 -8.50 8.66
N THR A 46 1.10 -9.23 8.93
CA THR A 46 0.95 -10.05 10.14
C THR A 46 2.05 -11.09 10.26
N GLU A 47 2.31 -11.86 9.19
CA GLU A 47 3.35 -12.89 9.18
C GLU A 47 4.74 -12.29 9.47
N VAL A 48 5.02 -11.10 8.93
CA VAL A 48 6.28 -10.40 9.22
C VAL A 48 6.34 -9.91 10.66
N MET A 49 5.26 -9.36 11.22
CA MET A 49 5.23 -8.91 12.62
C MET A 49 5.36 -10.06 13.62
N VAL A 50 4.81 -11.24 13.30
CA VAL A 50 5.01 -12.46 14.08
C VAL A 50 6.48 -12.86 14.04
N TYR A 51 7.09 -12.88 12.84
CA TYR A 51 8.50 -13.21 12.69
C TYR A 51 9.43 -12.21 13.42
N ASP A 52 9.07 -10.92 13.40
CA ASP A 52 9.81 -9.83 14.05
C ASP A 52 9.50 -9.67 15.55
N ILE A 53 8.59 -10.50 16.11
CA ILE A 53 8.20 -10.50 17.53
C ILE A 53 7.68 -9.11 17.98
N PHE A 54 6.76 -8.55 17.21
CA PHE A 54 6.13 -7.29 17.56
C PHE A 54 5.29 -7.43 18.84
N SER A 55 5.37 -6.42 19.72
CA SER A 55 4.43 -6.33 20.83
C SER A 55 3.04 -5.89 20.33
N PRO A 56 1.95 -6.19 21.08
CA PRO A 56 0.61 -5.75 20.71
C PRO A 56 0.48 -4.24 20.42
N PRO A 57 1.02 -3.31 21.24
CA PRO A 57 1.00 -1.89 20.91
C PRO A 57 1.74 -1.56 19.60
N GLN A 58 2.95 -2.08 19.39
CA GLN A 58 3.71 -1.85 18.15
C GLN A 58 2.96 -2.34 16.90
N ALA A 59 2.31 -3.50 16.99
CA ALA A 59 1.50 -4.04 15.90
C ALA A 59 0.31 -3.13 15.57
N SER A 60 -0.37 -2.58 16.58
CA SER A 60 -1.49 -1.64 16.36
C SER A 60 -1.06 -0.41 15.56
N ARG A 61 0.14 0.12 15.84
CA ARG A 61 0.72 1.26 15.13
C ARG A 61 1.00 0.90 13.66
N ALA A 62 1.59 -0.26 13.42
CA ALA A 62 1.90 -0.71 12.07
C ALA A 62 0.62 -0.86 11.23
N TYR A 63 -0.39 -1.56 11.73
CA TYR A 63 -1.67 -1.71 11.03
C TYR A 63 -2.35 -0.38 10.75
N ALA A 64 -2.39 0.54 11.71
CA ALA A 64 -3.05 1.82 11.53
C ALA A 64 -2.43 2.65 10.39
N TYR A 65 -1.11 2.83 10.40
CA TYR A 65 -0.44 3.63 9.36
C TYR A 65 -0.51 2.98 7.97
N THR A 66 -0.37 1.66 7.87
CA THR A 66 -0.48 0.97 6.58
C THR A 66 -1.91 1.04 6.02
N SER A 67 -2.92 0.88 6.87
CA SER A 67 -4.33 1.03 6.47
C SER A 67 -4.68 2.45 6.06
N VAL A 68 -4.20 3.49 6.76
CA VAL A 68 -4.41 4.89 6.36
C VAL A 68 -3.77 5.16 4.99
N ALA A 69 -2.57 4.64 4.73
CA ALA A 69 -1.92 4.77 3.43
C ALA A 69 -2.72 4.08 2.30
N ALA A 70 -3.18 2.86 2.55
CA ALA A 70 -4.03 2.12 1.61
C ALA A 70 -5.33 2.86 1.32
N TYR A 71 -5.97 3.39 2.37
CA TYR A 71 -7.23 4.13 2.28
C TYR A 71 -7.08 5.40 1.45
N GLU A 72 -6.12 6.26 1.80
CA GLU A 72 -5.91 7.54 1.10
C GLU A 72 -5.49 7.34 -0.37
N ALA A 73 -4.75 6.27 -0.68
CA ALA A 73 -4.37 5.93 -2.06
C ALA A 73 -5.54 5.35 -2.88
N LEU A 74 -6.50 4.65 -2.25
CA LEU A 74 -7.65 4.05 -2.93
C LEU A 74 -8.83 5.03 -3.10
N ARG A 75 -9.02 5.91 -2.11
CA ARG A 75 -10.14 6.85 -2.01
C ARG A 75 -10.44 7.61 -3.31
N PRO A 76 -9.47 8.02 -4.17
CA PRO A 76 -9.81 8.72 -5.41
C PRO A 76 -10.79 7.98 -6.33
N ASP A 77 -10.85 6.63 -6.29
CA ASP A 77 -11.83 5.82 -7.02
C ASP A 77 -13.22 5.75 -6.33
N TYR A 78 -13.31 6.20 -5.08
CA TYR A 78 -14.52 6.17 -4.25
C TYR A 78 -14.84 7.58 -3.68
N PRO A 79 -15.41 8.48 -4.49
CA PRO A 79 -15.67 9.87 -4.10
C PRO A 79 -16.65 10.04 -2.93
N GLU A 80 -17.45 9.02 -2.62
CA GLU A 80 -18.35 8.98 -1.47
C GLU A 80 -17.61 8.88 -0.11
N TYR A 81 -16.34 8.45 -0.13
CA TYR A 81 -15.50 8.38 1.07
C TYR A 81 -14.72 9.68 1.27
N ARG A 82 -14.68 10.15 2.52
CA ARG A 82 -14.00 11.38 2.91
C ARG A 82 -12.53 11.11 3.21
N THR A 83 -11.63 12.00 2.80
CA THR A 83 -10.23 11.92 3.25
C THR A 83 -10.14 11.99 4.78
N LEU A 84 -9.24 11.21 5.36
CA LEU A 84 -8.88 11.24 6.78
C LEU A 84 -8.00 12.44 7.14
N ALA A 85 -7.45 13.16 6.15
CA ALA A 85 -6.75 14.41 6.37
C ALA A 85 -7.67 15.43 7.06
N GLY A 86 -7.16 16.09 8.10
CA GLY A 86 -7.93 16.98 8.97
C GLY A 86 -8.90 16.27 9.92
N GLN A 87 -9.07 14.94 9.83
CA GLN A 87 -9.81 14.13 10.82
C GLN A 87 -8.88 13.42 11.79
N LEU A 88 -7.72 12.94 11.31
CA LEU A 88 -6.68 12.36 12.15
C LEU A 88 -5.68 13.43 12.59
N ASN A 89 -5.26 13.36 13.85
CA ASN A 89 -4.33 14.31 14.45
C ASN A 89 -3.05 14.47 13.61
N GLY A 90 -2.83 15.68 13.09
CA GLY A 90 -1.66 16.06 12.30
C GLY A 90 -1.62 15.52 10.86
N LEU A 91 -2.64 14.79 10.39
CA LEU A 91 -2.66 14.31 9.01
C LEU A 91 -3.09 15.43 8.06
N THR A 92 -2.21 15.78 7.13
CA THR A 92 -2.48 16.73 6.04
C THR A 92 -2.89 16.00 4.76
N PRO A 93 -3.51 16.68 3.78
CA PRO A 93 -3.93 16.06 2.53
C PRO A 93 -2.78 15.37 1.81
N VAL A 94 -3.00 14.12 1.40
CA VAL A 94 -2.02 13.37 0.59
C VAL A 94 -1.92 13.93 -0.82
N PRO A 95 -0.83 13.68 -1.57
CA PRO A 95 -0.74 14.04 -2.98
C PRO A 95 -1.92 13.46 -3.78
N ALA A 96 -2.48 14.26 -4.70
CA ALA A 96 -3.50 13.78 -5.62
C ALA A 96 -2.88 12.96 -6.79
N PRO A 97 -3.63 12.03 -7.40
CA PRO A 97 -3.27 11.49 -8.70
C PRO A 97 -3.29 12.61 -9.75
N ALA A 98 -2.49 12.49 -10.81
CA ALA A 98 -2.49 13.48 -11.87
C ALA A 98 -3.83 13.45 -12.61
N ALA A 99 -4.35 14.62 -12.97
CA ALA A 99 -5.54 14.73 -13.79
C ALA A 99 -5.35 14.02 -15.15
N ASP A 100 -6.46 13.62 -15.76
CA ASP A 100 -6.53 13.07 -17.12
C ASP A 100 -5.63 11.86 -17.39
N SER A 101 -5.27 11.15 -16.32
CA SER A 101 -4.35 10.03 -16.34
C SER A 101 -5.02 8.76 -15.85
N GLU A 102 -4.83 7.67 -16.57
CA GLU A 102 -5.36 6.37 -16.16
C GLU A 102 -4.48 5.73 -15.08
N TYR A 103 -5.14 5.33 -13.99
CA TYR A 103 -4.57 4.58 -12.87
C TYR A 103 -5.36 3.29 -12.63
N TYR A 104 -4.74 2.36 -11.93
CA TYR A 104 -5.39 1.26 -11.24
C TYR A 104 -5.12 1.45 -9.74
N LEU A 105 -6.02 2.17 -9.06
CA LEU A 105 -5.82 2.55 -7.66
C LEU A 105 -5.80 1.38 -6.65
N PRO A 106 -6.41 0.21 -6.90
CA PRO A 106 -6.20 -0.96 -6.05
C PRO A 106 -4.71 -1.36 -5.96
N LEU A 107 -3.96 -1.27 -7.06
CA LEU A 107 -2.51 -1.45 -7.05
C LEU A 107 -1.80 -0.34 -6.28
N ALA A 108 -2.20 0.92 -6.46
CA ALA A 108 -1.61 2.03 -5.70
C ALA A 108 -1.84 1.87 -4.19
N SER A 109 -3.03 1.41 -3.79
CA SER A 109 -3.45 1.15 -2.42
C SER A 109 -2.62 0.06 -1.76
N VAL A 110 -2.56 -1.13 -2.36
CA VAL A 110 -1.75 -2.24 -1.85
C VAL A 110 -0.27 -1.89 -1.86
N HIS A 111 0.22 -1.22 -2.90
CA HIS A 111 1.61 -0.79 -2.95
C HIS A 111 1.92 0.20 -1.82
N ALA A 112 1.06 1.19 -1.56
CA ALA A 112 1.23 2.12 -0.45
C ALA A 112 1.23 1.39 0.91
N PHE A 113 0.30 0.46 1.12
CA PHE A 113 0.24 -0.40 2.30
C PHE A 113 1.58 -1.13 2.52
N MET A 114 2.07 -1.83 1.49
CA MET A 114 3.28 -2.64 1.57
C MET A 114 4.54 -1.78 1.78
N THR A 115 4.60 -0.60 1.15
CA THR A 115 5.72 0.34 1.32
C THR A 115 5.78 0.90 2.74
N VAL A 116 4.64 1.29 3.33
CA VAL A 116 4.59 1.71 4.73
C VAL A 116 4.91 0.55 5.66
N GLY A 117 4.35 -0.64 5.42
CA GLY A 117 4.60 -1.83 6.24
C GLY A 117 6.08 -2.19 6.27
N ARG A 118 6.72 -2.21 5.10
CA ARG A 118 8.17 -2.42 4.95
C ARG A 118 9.00 -1.44 5.78
N ALA A 119 8.59 -0.17 5.85
CA ALA A 119 9.31 0.85 6.60
C ALA A 119 9.10 0.73 8.12
N LEU A 120 7.98 0.17 8.56
CA LEU A 120 7.61 0.02 9.97
C LEU A 120 7.98 -1.36 10.57
N THR A 121 8.37 -2.32 9.75
CA THR A 121 8.90 -3.64 10.16
C THR A 121 10.42 -3.74 10.12
N PHE A 122 11.02 -4.75 10.76
CA PHE A 122 12.47 -4.99 10.75
C PHE A 122 12.89 -5.88 9.58
N SER A 123 12.12 -6.93 9.27
CA SER A 123 12.42 -7.89 8.21
C SER A 123 12.07 -7.40 6.80
N ARG A 124 12.79 -6.35 6.35
CA ARG A 124 12.56 -5.68 5.05
C ARG A 124 12.58 -6.62 3.84
N ALA A 125 13.48 -7.62 3.84
CA ALA A 125 13.58 -8.59 2.76
C ALA A 125 12.33 -9.47 2.62
N ARG A 126 11.65 -9.80 3.73
CA ARG A 126 10.38 -10.54 3.72
C ARG A 126 9.27 -9.68 3.12
N MET A 127 9.19 -8.42 3.54
CA MET A 127 8.24 -7.45 2.96
C MET A 127 8.50 -7.19 1.47
N ASP A 128 9.76 -7.11 1.05
CA ASP A 128 10.13 -6.95 -0.37
C ASP A 128 9.71 -8.17 -1.21
N SER A 129 9.92 -9.38 -0.69
CA SER A 129 9.48 -10.61 -1.35
C SER A 129 7.95 -10.69 -1.47
N ALA A 130 7.23 -10.39 -0.38
CA ALA A 130 5.78 -10.38 -0.35
C ALA A 130 5.19 -9.35 -1.34
N ARG A 131 5.71 -8.12 -1.34
CA ARG A 131 5.32 -7.07 -2.28
C ARG A 131 5.52 -7.50 -3.72
N THR A 132 6.69 -8.08 -4.05
CA THR A 132 7.00 -8.55 -5.40
C THR A 132 6.00 -9.61 -5.87
N ALA A 133 5.69 -10.60 -5.02
CA ALA A 133 4.72 -11.64 -5.34
C ALA A 133 3.31 -11.08 -5.61
N MET A 134 2.87 -10.10 -4.81
CA MET A 134 1.59 -9.41 -5.01
C MET A 134 1.57 -8.59 -6.29
N GLU A 135 2.62 -7.80 -6.54
CA GLU A 135 2.76 -7.00 -7.77
C GLU A 135 2.75 -7.89 -9.02
N ASP A 136 3.41 -9.05 -8.98
CA ASP A 136 3.39 -10.04 -10.06
C ASP A 136 1.99 -10.63 -10.28
N GLY A 137 1.24 -10.88 -9.20
CA GLY A 137 -0.18 -11.23 -9.26
C GLY A 137 -1.00 -10.19 -10.02
N MET A 138 -0.81 -8.92 -9.69
CA MET A 138 -1.53 -7.82 -10.36
C MET A 138 -1.09 -7.61 -11.81
N ARG A 139 0.18 -7.87 -12.16
CA ARG A 139 0.63 -7.84 -13.56
C ARG A 139 -0.12 -8.86 -14.42
N ARG A 140 -0.43 -10.04 -13.86
CA ARG A 140 -1.18 -11.09 -14.56
C ARG A 140 -2.63 -10.72 -14.88
N LEU A 141 -3.18 -9.66 -14.27
CA LEU A 141 -4.51 -9.13 -14.60
C LEU A 141 -4.56 -8.42 -15.97
N GLY A 142 -3.40 -8.21 -16.63
CA GLY A 142 -3.34 -7.52 -17.92
C GLY A 142 -3.38 -6.00 -17.82
N ILE A 143 -2.94 -5.43 -16.69
CA ILE A 143 -2.82 -3.98 -16.51
C ILE A 143 -1.77 -3.44 -17.48
N PRO A 144 -2.08 -2.41 -18.31
CA PRO A 144 -1.09 -1.82 -19.21
C PRO A 144 0.13 -1.32 -18.45
N ALA A 145 1.34 -1.59 -18.94
CA ALA A 145 2.60 -1.26 -18.23
C ALA A 145 2.70 0.21 -17.81
N ARG A 146 2.17 1.13 -18.62
CA ARG A 146 2.10 2.57 -18.28
C ARG A 146 1.19 2.86 -17.08
N VAL A 147 0.06 2.17 -16.98
CA VAL A 147 -0.91 2.31 -15.88
C VAL A 147 -0.33 1.68 -14.62
N PHE A 148 0.30 0.51 -14.73
CA PHE A 148 0.98 -0.16 -13.64
C PHE A 148 2.04 0.73 -13.00
N ARG A 149 3.03 1.20 -13.79
CA ARG A 149 4.10 2.08 -13.28
C ARG A 149 3.57 3.36 -12.66
N ARG A 150 2.54 3.97 -13.25
CA ARG A 150 1.95 5.20 -12.75
C ARG A 150 1.21 4.98 -11.43
N SER A 151 0.56 3.82 -11.27
CA SER A 151 -0.14 3.45 -10.03
C SER A 151 0.84 3.16 -8.90
N ILE A 152 1.94 2.45 -9.18
CA ILE A 152 3.07 2.27 -8.25
C ILE A 152 3.61 3.63 -7.79
N ALA A 153 3.99 4.50 -8.74
CA ALA A 153 4.54 5.81 -8.44
C ALA A 153 3.55 6.72 -7.67
N TYR A 154 2.25 6.50 -7.83
CA TYR A 154 1.24 7.17 -7.00
C TYR A 154 1.20 6.62 -5.58
N GLY A 155 1.17 5.29 -5.43
CA GLY A 155 1.24 4.63 -4.13
C GLY A 155 2.49 5.02 -3.34
N ASP A 156 3.65 5.11 -3.99
CA ASP A 156 4.90 5.59 -3.38
C ASP A 156 4.77 7.01 -2.81
N ARG A 157 4.18 7.94 -3.57
CA ARG A 157 3.97 9.32 -3.10
C ARG A 157 3.06 9.38 -1.87
N VAL A 158 1.99 8.59 -1.86
CA VAL A 158 1.10 8.49 -0.69
C VAL A 158 1.82 7.87 0.50
N ALA A 159 2.54 6.76 0.30
CA ALA A 159 3.30 6.10 1.36
C ALA A 159 4.36 7.00 1.98
N GLN A 160 5.10 7.75 1.17
CA GLN A 160 6.10 8.71 1.65
C GLN A 160 5.48 9.81 2.52
N HIS A 161 4.32 10.34 2.10
CA HIS A 161 3.57 11.31 2.89
C HIS A 161 3.13 10.74 4.24
N ILE A 162 2.58 9.52 4.25
CA ILE A 162 2.16 8.85 5.48
C ILE A 162 3.34 8.53 6.40
N LEU A 163 4.48 8.10 5.87
CA LEU A 163 5.69 7.87 6.67
C LEU A 163 6.25 9.17 7.27
N ALA A 164 6.20 10.28 6.54
CA ALA A 164 6.59 11.59 7.08
C ALA A 164 5.68 12.04 8.22
N TRP A 165 4.38 11.77 8.13
CA TRP A 165 3.41 12.01 9.20
C TRP A 165 3.58 11.04 10.39
N ALA A 166 3.91 9.78 10.13
CA ALA A 166 4.19 8.76 11.14
C ALA A 166 5.47 9.04 11.91
N ALA A 167 6.50 9.62 11.29
CA ALA A 167 7.75 9.98 11.96
C ALA A 167 7.58 11.08 13.03
N GLN A 168 6.45 11.78 13.04
CA GLN A 168 6.13 12.87 13.95
C GLN A 168 5.18 12.45 15.09
N ASP A 169 4.99 11.14 15.31
CA ASP A 169 4.04 10.62 16.30
C ASP A 169 4.65 10.34 17.68
N HIS A 170 5.90 10.76 17.88
CA HIS A 170 6.69 10.55 19.10
C HIS A 170 7.23 9.12 19.32
N TYR A 171 6.99 8.16 18.42
CA TYR A 171 7.45 6.78 18.58
C TYR A 171 8.98 6.64 18.62
N LEU A 172 9.72 7.37 17.77
CA LEU A 172 11.18 7.26 17.74
C LEU A 172 11.83 7.84 19.01
N GLN A 173 11.23 8.86 19.58
CA GLN A 173 11.68 9.53 20.79
C GLN A 173 11.56 8.61 22.01
N THR A 174 10.44 7.89 22.13
CA THR A 174 10.21 6.96 23.26
C THR A 174 11.15 5.76 23.26
N ARG A 175 11.83 5.45 22.14
CA ARG A 175 12.78 4.32 22.08
C ARG A 175 14.01 4.50 22.97
N GLY A 176 14.35 5.73 23.33
CA GLY A 176 15.45 6.05 24.24
C GLY A 176 15.02 6.27 25.70
N TYR A 177 13.74 6.13 26.01
CA TYR A 177 13.22 6.43 27.35
C TYR A 177 13.52 5.30 28.34
N PRO A 178 13.57 5.61 29.65
CA PRO A 178 13.83 4.60 30.67
C PRO A 178 12.77 3.49 30.64
N LYS A 179 13.15 2.31 31.09
CA LYS A 179 12.20 1.21 31.30
C LYS A 179 11.37 1.46 32.56
N TYR A 180 10.25 0.75 32.70
CA TYR A 180 9.53 0.69 33.96
C TYR A 180 10.45 0.19 35.09
N SER A 181 10.51 0.93 36.19
CA SER A 181 11.32 0.59 37.34
C SER A 181 10.55 -0.29 38.31
N VAL A 182 11.05 -1.50 38.55
CA VAL A 182 10.48 -2.46 39.50
C VAL A 182 10.91 -2.08 40.92
N THR A 183 9.94 -1.89 41.83
CA THR A 183 10.19 -1.58 43.24
C THR A 183 9.43 -2.54 44.15
N ALA A 184 9.79 -2.58 45.43
CA ALA A 184 9.13 -3.43 46.44
C ALA A 184 7.85 -2.80 47.03
N GLU A 185 7.34 -1.72 46.44
CA GLU A 185 6.15 -1.03 46.92
C GLU A 185 4.90 -1.91 46.74
N PRO A 186 4.09 -2.12 47.80
CA PRO A 186 2.84 -2.86 47.67
C PRO A 186 1.91 -2.25 46.61
N GLY A 187 1.35 -3.11 45.75
CA GLY A 187 0.40 -2.71 44.70
C GLY A 187 1.04 -2.29 43.36
N ARG A 188 2.37 -2.21 43.26
CA ARG A 188 3.05 -2.02 41.97
C ARG A 188 3.21 -3.32 41.20
N TRP A 189 3.12 -3.23 39.87
CA TRP A 189 3.38 -4.37 39.00
C TRP A 189 4.84 -4.80 39.13
N ILE A 190 5.04 -6.12 39.15
CA ILE A 190 6.35 -6.77 39.10
C ILE A 190 6.35 -7.80 37.94
N PRO A 191 7.51 -8.07 37.33
CA PRO A 191 7.63 -9.12 36.31
C PRO A 191 7.17 -10.48 36.84
N THR A 192 6.52 -11.25 35.97
CA THR A 192 5.95 -12.56 36.34
C THR A 192 6.72 -13.72 35.70
N PRO A 193 6.76 -14.91 36.33
CA PRO A 193 7.31 -16.11 35.71
C PRO A 193 6.58 -16.49 34.42
N PRO A 194 7.19 -17.29 33.53
CA PRO A 194 8.53 -17.87 33.67
C PRO A 194 9.67 -16.93 33.26
N ALA A 195 9.40 -15.92 32.43
CA ALA A 195 10.44 -15.14 31.78
C ALA A 195 10.87 -13.88 32.55
N TYR A 196 10.03 -13.39 33.48
CA TYR A 196 10.30 -12.16 34.24
C TYR A 196 10.70 -10.98 33.34
N MET A 197 10.02 -10.83 32.19
CA MET A 197 10.30 -9.79 31.21
C MET A 197 9.98 -8.39 31.76
N ASP A 198 10.71 -7.39 31.26
CA ASP A 198 10.41 -5.99 31.51
C ASP A 198 9.00 -5.61 31.02
N ALA A 199 8.41 -4.57 31.62
CA ALA A 199 7.15 -4.02 31.15
C ALA A 199 7.27 -3.57 29.69
N ILE A 200 6.29 -3.96 28.87
CA ILE A 200 6.27 -3.67 27.44
C ILE A 200 5.75 -2.25 27.21
N GLU A 201 6.51 -1.46 26.46
CA GLU A 201 6.14 -0.11 26.01
C GLU A 201 5.57 0.79 27.14
N PRO A 202 6.29 1.04 28.24
CA PRO A 202 5.77 1.81 29.38
C PRO A 202 5.40 3.26 29.03
N HIS A 203 5.97 3.79 27.94
CA HIS A 203 5.75 5.14 27.43
C HIS A 203 4.79 5.18 26.22
N TRP A 204 4.02 4.12 25.98
CA TRP A 204 3.11 4.07 24.82
C TRP A 204 2.07 5.19 24.81
N GLY A 205 1.62 5.61 26.00
CA GLY A 205 0.65 6.69 26.17
C GLY A 205 1.18 8.08 25.78
N GLU A 206 2.47 8.21 25.48
CA GLU A 206 3.10 9.47 25.05
C GLU A 206 3.13 9.63 23.52
N LEU A 207 2.74 8.60 22.78
CA LEU A 207 2.58 8.71 21.32
C LEU A 207 1.38 9.60 20.97
N ARG A 208 1.47 10.29 19.84
CA ARG A 208 0.36 11.06 19.29
C ARG A 208 -0.81 10.12 18.97
N PRO A 209 -1.99 10.29 19.59
CA PRO A 209 -3.15 9.49 19.25
C PRO A 209 -3.70 9.90 17.89
N PHE A 210 -4.40 8.98 17.22
CA PHE A 210 -5.04 9.29 15.94
C PHE A 210 -6.27 10.21 16.10
N VAL A 211 -7.11 10.01 17.13
CA VAL A 211 -8.43 10.66 17.27
C VAL A 211 -8.75 11.18 18.69
N MET A 212 -8.05 10.69 19.73
CA MET A 212 -8.37 11.02 21.14
C MET A 212 -8.28 12.52 21.44
#